data_AF-A0A2N3AFU7-F1
#
_entry.id   AF-A0A2N3AFU7-F1
#
_cell.length_a   1.000
_cell.length_b   1.000
_cell.length_c   1.000
_cell.angle_alpha   90.00
_cell.angle_beta   90.00
_cell.angle_gamma   90.00
#
_symmetry.space_group_name_H-M   'P 1'
#
loop_
_entity.id
_entity.type
_entity.pdbx_description
1 polymer ?
#
loop_
_entity_poly.entity_id
_entity_poly.type
_entity_poly.pdbx_seq_one_letter_code
_entity_poly.pdbx_strand_id
1 'polypeptide(L)' 'MKLIESDNCPRCGAAFHCSKSGKCWCYEVSTSISLLEEIQRTYDKCLCPACLHELNEKSKAKGLPN' A
#
# COMPACT_ATOMS: atom_id res chain seq x y z
N MET A 1 6.87 -23.41 -8.39
CA MET A 1 6.30 -22.43 -9.35
C MET A 1 5.96 -21.18 -8.55
N LYS A 2 6.58 -20.04 -8.84
CA LYS A 2 6.39 -18.80 -8.06
C LYS A 2 5.33 -17.98 -8.78
N LEU A 3 4.07 -18.10 -8.33
CA LEU A 3 2.95 -17.32 -8.83
C LEU A 3 3.16 -15.86 -8.40
N ILE A 4 3.74 -15.07 -9.31
CA ILE A 4 3.72 -13.62 -9.17
C ILE A 4 2.31 -13.22 -9.61
N GLU A 5 1.37 -13.20 -8.67
CA GLU A 5 0.00 -12.80 -8.93
C GLU A 5 0.00 -11.28 -9.11
N SER A 6 -0.34 -10.84 -10.32
CA SER A 6 -0.53 -9.42 -10.62
C SER A 6 -1.88 -9.01 -10.04
N ASP A 7 -1.86 -8.19 -8.98
CA ASP A 7 -3.05 -7.62 -8.37
C ASP A 7 -3.33 -6.24 -8.98
N ASN A 8 -4.60 -5.83 -8.97
CA ASN A 8 -5.01 -4.51 -9.46
C ASN A 8 -5.34 -3.60 -8.27
N CYS A 9 -4.78 -2.40 -8.29
CA CYS A 9 -4.99 -1.44 -7.21
C CYS A 9 -6.46 -1.00 -7.20
N PRO A 10 -7.22 -1.18 -6.10
CA PRO A 10 -8.62 -0.77 -6.04
C PRO A 10 -8.82 0.75 -6.11
N ARG A 11 -7.73 1.53 -5.90
CA ARG A 11 -7.76 2.99 -5.93
C ARG A 11 -7.56 3.59 -7.32
N CYS A 12 -6.59 3.08 -8.07
CA CYS A 12 -6.22 3.64 -9.39
C CYS A 12 -6.37 2.65 -10.56
N GLY A 13 -6.67 1.38 -10.30
CA GLY A 13 -6.77 0.33 -11.31
C GLY A 13 -5.45 -0.16 -11.88
N ALA A 14 -4.31 0.36 -11.42
CA ALA A 14 -2.99 -0.06 -11.92
C ALA A 14 -2.66 -1.49 -11.50
N ALA A 15 -2.15 -2.29 -12.44
CA ALA A 15 -1.59 -3.60 -12.15
C ALA A 15 -0.26 -3.44 -11.38
N PHE A 16 -0.12 -4.16 -10.28
CA PHE A 16 1.11 -4.21 -9.48
C PHE A 16 1.38 -5.64 -9.05
N HIS A 17 2.65 -5.95 -8.78
CA HIS A 17 3.03 -7.23 -8.21
C HIS A 17 3.14 -7.12 -6.70
N CYS A 18 2.39 -7.96 -5.99
CA CYS A 18 2.56 -8.15 -4.56
C CYS A 18 2.71 -9.63 -4.25
N SER A 19 3.92 -10.03 -3.91
CA SER A 19 4.16 -11.36 -3.38
C SER A 19 3.74 -11.38 -1.91
N LYS A 20 2.47 -11.69 -1.62
CA LYS A 20 1.97 -11.96 -0.25
C LYS A 20 2.82 -12.99 0.50
N SER A 21 3.64 -13.77 -0.21
CA SER A 21 4.65 -14.70 0.33
C SER A 21 5.88 -14.03 0.98
N GLY A 22 5.88 -12.72 1.25
CA GLY A 22 6.88 -12.08 2.13
C GLY A 22 7.91 -11.18 1.44
N LYS A 23 7.78 -10.90 0.14
CA LYS A 23 8.58 -9.87 -0.56
C LYS A 23 7.67 -8.96 -1.38
N CYS A 24 6.79 -8.25 -0.70
CA CYS A 24 6.03 -7.17 -1.32
C CYS A 24 6.73 -5.85 -1.00
N TRP A 25 6.79 -4.95 -1.98
CA TRP A 25 7.42 -3.62 -1.85
C TRP A 25 6.84 -2.82 -0.65
N CYS A 26 5.63 -3.14 -0.18
CA CYS A 26 5.02 -2.50 0.98
C CYS A 26 5.82 -2.73 2.28
N TYR A 27 6.63 -3.79 2.37
CA TYR A 27 7.52 -4.05 3.51
C TYR A 27 8.76 -3.15 3.49
N GLU A 28 9.14 -2.62 2.33
CA GLU A 28 10.26 -1.68 2.17
C GLU A 28 9.82 -0.23 2.39
N VAL A 29 8.51 0.05 2.32
CA VAL A 29 7.96 1.39 2.56
C VAL A 29 7.71 1.60 4.05
N SER A 30 8.49 2.49 4.64
CA SER A 30 8.24 3.03 5.98
C SER A 30 6.95 3.85 5.99
N THR A 31 5.85 3.23 6.40
CA THR A 31 4.52 3.84 6.51
C THR A 31 4.07 3.84 7.97
N SER A 32 3.47 4.93 8.45
CA SER A 32 2.94 4.98 9.82
C SER A 32 1.79 3.98 10.01
N ILE A 33 1.71 3.37 11.20
CA ILE A 33 0.67 2.38 11.53
C ILE A 33 -0.74 2.97 11.36
N SER A 34 -0.96 4.21 11.80
CA SER A 34 -2.26 4.90 11.68
C SER A 34 -2.73 5.01 10.23
N LEU A 35 -1.82 5.30 9.30
CA LEU A 35 -2.13 5.34 7.87
C LEU A 35 -2.39 3.93 7.33
N LEU A 36 -1.61 2.94 7.76
CA LEU A 36 -1.81 1.54 7.36
C LEU A 36 -3.17 1.01 7.82
N GLU A 37 -3.61 1.37 9.02
CA GLU A 37 -4.93 1.05 9.54
C GLU A 37 -6.05 1.76 8.76
N GLU A 38 -5.88 3.04 8.42
CA GLU A 38 -6.85 3.77 7.59
C GLU A 38 -6.99 3.11 6.22
N ILE A 39 -5.86 2.70 5.62
CA ILE A 39 -5.84 1.99 4.34
C ILE A 39 -6.54 0.65 4.47
N GLN A 40 -6.26 -0.16 5.50
CA GLN A 40 -6.92 -1.45 5.70
C GLN A 40 -8.41 -1.32 5.99
N ARG A 41 -8.85 -0.23 6.64
CA ARG A 41 -10.27 0.07 6.85
C ARG A 41 -10.98 0.55 5.58
N THR A 42 -10.26 1.26 4.71
CA THR A 42 -10.84 1.86 3.49
C THR A 42 -10.76 0.93 2.28
N TYR A 43 -9.72 0.09 2.22
CA TYR A 43 -9.40 -0.78 1.11
C TYR A 43 -9.16 -2.21 1.60
N ASP A 44 -10.01 -3.15 1.19
CA ASP A 44 -9.86 -4.58 1.48
C ASP A 44 -8.69 -5.26 0.71
N LYS A 45 -8.05 -4.54 -0.22
CA LYS A 45 -6.94 -5.05 -1.04
C LYS A 45 -5.71 -4.16 -0.95
N CYS A 46 -4.56 -4.75 -1.25
CA CYS A 46 -3.30 -4.02 -1.36
C CYS A 46 -3.40 -2.90 -2.41
N LEU A 47 -2.82 -1.75 -2.10
CA LEU A 47 -2.66 -0.65 -3.05
C LEU A 47 -1.38 -0.84 -3.85
N CYS A 48 -1.20 -0.09 -4.95
CA CYS A 48 0.08 -0.04 -5.65
C CYS A 48 1.06 0.93 -4.96
N PRO A 49 2.39 0.83 -5.23
CA PRO A 49 3.39 1.70 -4.61
C PRO A 49 3.14 3.19 -4.82
N ALA A 50 2.66 3.58 -6.01
CA ALA A 50 2.33 4.96 -6.30
C ALA A 50 1.20 5.49 -5.39
N CYS A 51 0.12 4.72 -5.23
CA CYS A 51 -0.99 5.09 -4.38
C CYS A 51 -0.59 5.14 -2.90
N LEU A 52 0.20 4.17 -2.44
CA LEU A 52 0.69 4.18 -1.05
C LEU A 52 1.61 5.37 -0.80
N HIS A 53 2.50 5.70 -1.72
CA HIS A 53 3.41 6.84 -1.60
C HIS A 53 2.62 8.16 -1.52
N GLU A 54 1.63 8.35 -2.39
CA GLU A 54 0.79 9.55 -2.37
C GLU A 54 -0.01 9.68 -1.07
N LEU A 55 -0.51 8.56 -0.53
CA LEU A 55 -1.16 8.51 0.78
C LEU A 55 -0.19 8.85 1.92
N ASN A 56 1.03 8.34 1.86
CA ASN A 56 2.08 8.61 2.85
C ASN A 56 2.45 10.10 2.86
N GLU A 57 2.64 10.70 1.69
CA GLU A 57 2.89 12.12 1.53
C GLU A 57 1.72 12.98 2.04
N LYS A 58 0.47 12.60 1.71
CA LYS A 58 -0.73 13.27 2.22
C LYS A 58 -0.87 13.14 3.74
N SER A 59 -0.53 11.98 4.30
CA SER A 59 -0.59 11.74 5.75
C SER A 59 0.45 12.54 6.50
N LYS A 60 1.67 12.67 5.95
CA LYS A 60 2.70 13.57 6.47
C LYS A 60 2.26 15.03 6.46
N ALA A 61 1.67 15.48 5.35
CA ALA A 61 1.17 16.85 5.21
C ALA A 61 0.01 17.17 6.17
N LYS A 62 -0.79 16.17 6.55
CA LYS A 62 -1.93 16.33 7.47
C LYS A 62 -1.52 16.38 8.95
N GLY A 63 -0.24 16.25 9.27
CA GLY A 63 0.29 16.46 10.63
C GLY A 63 -0.19 15.43 11.65
N LEU A 64 -0.40 14.18 11.24
CA LEU A 64 -0.77 13.10 12.17
C LEU A 64 0.47 12.69 12.99
N PRO A 65 0.53 12.92 14.32
CA PRO A 65 1.67 12.49 15.12
C PRO A 65 1.78 10.95 15.10
N ASN A 66 3.02 10.47 14.98
CA ASN A 66 3.38 9.05 15.06
C ASN A 66 3.19 8.54 16.50
#